data_AF-A2AGM2-F1
#
_entry.id   AF-A2AGM2-F1
#
_cell.length_a   1.000
_cell.length_b   1.000
_cell.length_c   1.000
_cell.angle_alpha   90.00
_cell.angle_beta   90.00
_cell.angle_gamma   90.00
#
_symmetry.space_group_name_H-M   'P 1'
#
loop_
_entity.id
_entity.type
_entity.pdbx_description
1 polymer ?
#
loop_
_entity_poly.entity_id
_entity_poly.type
_entity_poly.pdbx_seq_one_letter_code
_entity_poly.pdbx_strand_id
1 'polypeptide(L)'
;MLRYPYFYRTYNRLFSHFVDSGASNLDVCPHTIHTAVALHTESKAVEGTALCGPQKVYSSEEKELEAMAKLHIPVMVDQVVHCLAPQKGQVFLDMTFGSGGHTRAILQKEPDVMVYALDRDPVAYAIAEQLSRLYPTQIQALLGQFSQAEALLMKAGVQPGTIDGILMDLGCSSMQLDAPERGFSLRKDGPLDMRMDGDRYPDTPTASDVVNALDQQALASILRAYGEEK
;
A
#
# COMPACT_ATOMS: atom_id res chain seq x y z
N MET A 1 19.37 -7.93 -32.35
CA MET A 1 19.06 -9.32 -31.93
C MET A 1 19.94 -9.65 -30.73
N LEU A 2 19.48 -9.31 -29.52
CA LEU A 2 20.14 -9.63 -28.26
C LEU A 2 19.09 -10.33 -27.40
N ARG A 3 19.20 -11.66 -27.33
CA ARG A 3 18.39 -12.52 -26.46
C ARG A 3 19.04 -12.51 -25.08
N TYR A 4 18.31 -12.05 -24.06
CA TYR A 4 18.64 -12.27 -22.65
C TYR A 4 18.01 -13.60 -22.22
N PRO A 5 18.79 -14.66 -21.92
CA PRO A 5 18.25 -15.93 -21.47
C PRO A 5 18.66 -16.17 -20.02
N TYR A 6 18.08 -15.44 -19.07
CA TYR A 6 18.19 -15.76 -17.63
C TYR A 6 16.92 -15.34 -16.89
N PHE A 7 15.80 -16.00 -17.20
CA PHE A 7 14.58 -15.88 -16.39
C PHE A 7 13.74 -17.16 -16.31
N TYR A 8 14.31 -18.34 -16.61
CA TYR A 8 13.52 -19.58 -16.69
C TYR A 8 14.06 -20.76 -15.87
N ARG A 9 14.76 -20.53 -14.75
CA ARG A 9 15.30 -21.67 -13.99
C ARG A 9 15.31 -21.51 -12.48
N THR A 10 14.15 -21.23 -11.88
CA THR A 10 13.86 -21.53 -10.46
C THR A 10 12.39 -21.48 -10.03
N TYR A 11 11.40 -21.34 -10.93
CA TYR A 11 9.98 -21.28 -10.53
C TYR A 11 9.25 -22.63 -10.37
N ASN A 12 9.94 -23.77 -10.51
CA ASN A 12 9.29 -25.09 -10.56
C ASN A 12 9.60 -26.03 -9.38
N ARG A 13 9.95 -25.52 -8.18
CA ARG A 13 10.23 -26.39 -7.02
C ARG A 13 9.48 -26.08 -5.73
N LEU A 14 8.55 -25.13 -5.73
CA LEU A 14 7.73 -24.81 -4.54
C LEU A 14 6.23 -25.10 -4.71
N PHE A 15 5.75 -25.43 -5.91
CA PHE A 15 4.34 -25.74 -6.15
C PHE A 15 4.00 -27.24 -6.29
N SER A 16 4.98 -28.15 -6.26
CA SER A 16 4.74 -29.59 -6.41
C SER A 16 4.69 -30.39 -5.09
N HIS A 17 4.76 -29.73 -3.93
CA HIS A 17 4.70 -30.41 -2.62
C HIS A 17 3.43 -30.09 -1.80
N PHE A 18 2.49 -29.33 -2.36
CA PHE A 18 1.21 -29.03 -1.69
C PHE A 18 0.00 -29.73 -2.34
N VAL A 19 0.22 -30.53 -3.39
CA VAL A 19 -0.81 -31.32 -4.07
C VAL A 19 -0.43 -32.79 -4.02
N ASP A 20 -0.27 -33.33 -2.81
CA ASP A 20 -0.38 -34.77 -2.54
C ASP A 20 -0.32 -35.01 -1.04
N SER A 21 -1.45 -34.84 -0.36
CA SER A 21 -1.77 -35.40 0.97
C SER A 21 -3.22 -35.03 1.30
N GLY A 22 -4.17 -35.85 0.84
CA GLY A 22 -5.56 -35.74 1.26
C GLY A 22 -5.76 -36.27 2.69
N ALA A 23 -6.45 -35.50 3.53
CA ALA A 23 -7.31 -36.01 4.61
C ALA A 23 -8.19 -34.88 5.20
N SER A 24 -9.45 -34.87 4.75
CA SER A 24 -10.73 -34.65 5.48
C SER A 24 -10.84 -33.82 6.77
N ASN A 25 -11.87 -32.96 6.73
CA ASN A 25 -12.75 -32.40 7.78
C ASN A 25 -12.24 -31.23 8.63
N LEU A 26 -12.92 -30.07 8.50
CA LEU A 26 -13.77 -29.48 9.55
C LEU A 26 -14.47 -28.20 9.04
N ASP A 27 -15.80 -28.25 9.11
CA ASP A 27 -16.80 -27.24 9.47
C ASP A 27 -17.00 -25.93 8.68
N VAL A 28 -18.16 -25.95 8.02
CA VAL A 28 -18.95 -24.81 7.53
C VAL A 28 -19.39 -23.94 8.71
N CYS A 29 -19.09 -22.64 8.67
CA CYS A 29 -19.62 -21.66 9.62
C CYS A 29 -20.81 -20.90 9.00
N PRO A 30 -22.02 -20.93 9.58
CA PRO A 30 -23.17 -20.22 9.03
C PRO A 30 -23.13 -18.72 9.40
N HIS A 31 -23.54 -17.90 8.43
CA HIS A 31 -23.81 -16.47 8.60
C HIS A 31 -24.76 -16.19 9.76
N THR A 32 -24.44 -15.20 10.60
CA THR A 32 -25.42 -14.48 11.42
C THR A 32 -25.13 -13.00 11.34
N ILE A 33 -26.02 -12.28 10.64
CA ILE A 33 -26.08 -10.82 10.60
C ILE A 33 -26.72 -10.38 11.91
N HIS A 34 -25.98 -9.65 12.75
CA HIS A 34 -26.57 -8.94 13.88
C HIS A 34 -26.90 -7.50 13.44
N THR A 35 -28.18 -7.27 13.18
CA THR A 35 -28.79 -5.94 13.15
C THR A 35 -29.02 -5.48 14.58
N ALA A 36 -28.45 -4.34 14.96
CA ALA A 36 -28.84 -3.62 16.18
C ALA A 36 -29.28 -2.21 15.78
N VAL A 37 -30.59 -2.00 15.85
CA VAL A 37 -31.26 -0.69 15.85
C VAL A 37 -31.58 -0.35 17.31
N ALA A 38 -31.56 0.95 17.63
CA ALA A 38 -31.97 1.65 18.87
C ALA A 38 -30.75 2.28 19.60
N LEU A 39 -30.75 3.54 20.04
CA LEU A 39 -31.77 4.58 20.14
C LEU A 39 -31.03 5.91 20.40
N HIS A 40 -31.61 7.02 19.95
CA HIS A 40 -31.26 8.36 20.40
C HIS A 40 -31.54 8.52 21.90
N THR A 41 -30.60 9.11 22.63
CA THR A 41 -30.88 9.89 23.84
C THR A 41 -29.95 11.10 23.88
N GLU A 42 -30.55 12.27 23.78
CA GLU A 42 -29.96 13.56 24.17
C GLU A 42 -29.74 13.59 25.69
N SER A 43 -28.64 14.17 26.16
CA SER A 43 -28.64 14.85 27.46
C SER A 43 -27.50 15.87 27.61
N LYS A 44 -27.93 17.13 27.70
CA LYS A 44 -27.51 18.25 28.54
C LYS A 44 -26.05 18.41 28.98
N ALA A 45 -25.55 19.61 28.68
CA ALA A 45 -24.42 20.27 29.32
C ALA A 45 -24.58 20.36 30.84
N VAL A 46 -23.50 20.06 31.55
CA VAL A 46 -23.26 20.45 32.95
C VAL A 46 -21.80 20.91 33.03
N GLU A 47 -21.62 22.19 33.38
CA GLU A 47 -20.35 22.76 33.81
C GLU A 47 -19.90 22.14 35.14
N GLY A 48 -18.60 21.88 35.29
CA GLY A 48 -18.03 21.71 36.62
C GLY A 48 -16.70 20.97 36.69
N THR A 49 -15.67 21.72 37.06
CA THR A 49 -14.44 21.32 37.77
C THR A 49 -13.30 20.67 36.99
N ALA A 50 -12.21 21.43 36.93
CA ALA A 50 -10.90 21.06 36.45
C ALA A 50 -10.24 20.00 37.34
N LEU A 51 -9.77 18.91 36.73
CA LEU A 51 -8.68 18.10 37.24
C LEU A 51 -7.67 17.87 36.10
N CYS A 52 -6.48 18.42 36.31
CA CYS A 52 -5.34 18.38 35.41
C CYS A 52 -4.75 16.97 35.37
N GLY A 53 -5.04 16.21 34.31
CA GLY A 53 -4.23 15.06 33.90
C GLY A 53 -3.19 15.51 32.86
N PRO A 54 -2.02 14.84 32.76
CA PRO A 54 -1.00 15.22 31.79
C PRO A 54 -1.57 15.07 30.38
N GLN A 55 -1.93 16.21 29.77
CA GLN A 55 -2.25 16.29 28.36
C GLN A 55 -0.96 15.92 27.61
N LYS A 56 -0.93 14.72 27.02
CA LYS A 56 0.07 14.37 26.01
C LYS A 56 -0.03 15.44 24.92
N VAL A 57 0.98 16.30 24.86
CA VAL A 57 1.17 17.25 23.77
C VAL A 57 1.61 16.42 22.56
N TYR A 58 0.64 15.88 21.83
CA TYR A 58 0.88 15.31 20.51
C TYR A 58 1.31 16.44 19.56
N SER A 59 2.40 16.22 18.83
CA SER A 59 2.92 17.22 17.89
C SER A 59 1.87 17.49 16.79
N SER A 60 1.89 18.68 16.19
CA SER A 60 1.00 19.01 15.06
C SER A 60 1.15 18.01 13.91
N GLU A 61 2.37 17.50 13.71
CA GLU A 61 2.72 16.52 12.69
C GLU A 61 2.07 15.15 12.95
N GLU A 62 2.02 14.69 14.21
CA GLU A 62 1.35 13.44 14.59
C GLU A 62 -0.17 13.51 14.32
N LYS A 63 -0.80 14.65 14.61
CA LYS A 63 -2.24 14.85 14.35
C LYS A 63 -2.60 14.90 12.88
N GLU A 64 -1.77 15.53 12.04
CA GLU A 64 -1.99 15.58 10.59
C GLU A 64 -1.82 14.21 9.94
N LEU A 65 -0.81 13.45 10.37
CA LEU A 65 -0.59 12.08 9.90
C LEU A 65 -1.72 11.15 10.33
N GLU A 66 -2.23 11.32 11.56
CA GLU A 66 -3.37 10.57 12.08
C GLU A 66 -4.69 10.96 11.38
N ALA A 67 -4.84 12.22 10.96
CA ALA A 67 -5.96 12.67 10.13
C ALA A 67 -5.87 12.05 8.71
N MET A 68 -4.69 12.03 8.08
CA MET A 68 -4.49 11.36 6.79
C MET A 68 -4.71 9.84 6.88
N ALA A 69 -4.29 9.20 7.97
CA ALA A 69 -4.54 7.78 8.22
C ALA A 69 -6.04 7.48 8.47
N LYS A 70 -6.79 8.40 9.10
CA LYS A 70 -8.24 8.26 9.28
C LYS A 70 -9.05 8.45 8.00
N LEU A 71 -8.48 9.09 6.98
CA LEU A 71 -9.16 9.34 5.71
C LEU A 71 -9.22 8.12 4.78
N HIS A 72 -8.42 7.07 5.03
CA HIS A 72 -8.43 5.87 4.19
C HIS A 72 -8.24 4.57 4.98
N ILE A 73 -9.24 3.70 4.91
CA ILE A 73 -9.17 2.33 5.46
C ILE A 73 -8.57 1.43 4.36
N PRO A 74 -7.45 0.74 4.60
CA PRO A 74 -6.85 -0.13 3.61
C PRO A 74 -7.75 -1.31 3.25
N VAL A 75 -7.69 -1.74 1.99
CA VAL A 75 -8.49 -2.84 1.48
C VAL A 75 -8.05 -4.14 2.16
N MET A 76 -9.00 -4.89 2.72
CA MET A 76 -8.75 -6.20 3.33
C MET A 76 -7.64 -6.22 4.41
N VAL A 77 -7.51 -5.12 5.17
CA VAL A 77 -6.43 -4.96 6.16
C VAL A 77 -6.35 -6.12 7.16
N ASP A 78 -7.48 -6.60 7.67
CA ASP A 78 -7.52 -7.70 8.65
C ASP A 78 -7.04 -9.01 8.03
N GLN A 79 -7.44 -9.30 6.79
CA GLN A 79 -7.03 -10.51 6.07
C GLN A 79 -5.54 -10.48 5.74
N VAL A 80 -5.02 -9.32 5.33
CA VAL A 80 -3.59 -9.13 5.05
C VAL A 80 -2.77 -9.36 6.31
N VAL A 81 -3.13 -8.71 7.42
CA VAL A 81 -2.41 -8.86 8.70
C VAL A 81 -2.52 -10.30 9.23
N HIS A 82 -3.68 -10.94 9.05
CA HIS A 82 -3.86 -12.35 9.42
C HIS A 82 -2.97 -13.29 8.60
N CYS A 83 -2.90 -13.11 7.28
CA CYS A 83 -2.06 -13.91 6.40
C CYS A 83 -0.56 -13.69 6.65
N LEU A 84 -0.14 -12.44 6.88
CA LEU A 84 1.27 -12.14 7.20
C LEU A 84 1.67 -12.66 8.58
N ALA A 85 0.72 -12.72 9.53
CA ALA A 85 0.91 -13.22 10.89
C ALA A 85 2.21 -12.71 11.55
N PRO A 86 2.45 -11.38 11.59
CA PRO A 86 3.74 -10.83 11.95
C PRO A 86 4.17 -11.27 13.36
N GLN A 87 5.43 -11.65 13.46
CA GLN A 87 6.11 -12.09 14.68
C GLN A 87 7.29 -11.19 14.98
N LYS A 88 7.64 -11.11 16.27
CA LYS A 88 8.80 -10.37 16.76
C LYS A 88 10.08 -10.70 15.97
N GLY A 89 10.80 -9.66 15.56
CA GLY A 89 12.07 -9.71 14.86
C GLY A 89 11.97 -9.91 13.35
N GLN A 90 10.76 -10.06 12.79
CA GLN A 90 10.58 -10.24 11.35
C GLN A 90 10.77 -8.96 10.56
N VAL A 91 11.18 -9.14 9.31
CA VAL A 91 11.42 -8.07 8.34
C VAL A 91 10.43 -8.20 7.18
N PHE A 92 9.69 -7.14 6.92
CA PHE A 92 8.71 -7.04 5.85
C PHE A 92 9.16 -6.05 4.78
N LEU A 93 8.68 -6.27 3.55
CA LEU A 93 8.73 -5.29 2.48
C LEU A 93 7.30 -4.98 2.04
N ASP A 94 6.87 -3.74 2.23
CA ASP A 94 5.66 -3.18 1.61
C ASP A 94 6.07 -2.54 0.28
N MET A 95 5.77 -3.19 -0.84
CA MET A 95 6.21 -2.76 -2.18
C MET A 95 5.33 -1.65 -2.79
N THR A 96 4.22 -1.32 -2.13
CA THR A 96 3.18 -0.40 -2.60
C THR A 96 2.67 0.41 -1.41
N PHE A 97 3.61 1.05 -0.70
CA PHE A 97 3.34 1.67 0.60
C PHE A 97 2.12 2.61 0.58
N GLY A 98 1.96 3.40 -0.47
CA GLY A 98 0.84 4.32 -0.62
C GLY A 98 0.76 5.30 0.55
N SER A 99 -0.37 5.29 1.28
CA SER A 99 -0.55 6.10 2.49
C SER A 99 -0.01 5.43 3.76
N GLY A 100 0.45 4.18 3.68
CA GLY A 100 1.04 3.40 4.77
C GLY A 100 0.04 2.71 5.69
N GLY A 101 -1.20 2.50 5.25
CA GLY A 101 -2.23 1.93 6.12
C GLY A 101 -1.98 0.46 6.47
N HIS A 102 -1.53 -0.37 5.52
CA HIS A 102 -1.13 -1.75 5.81
C HIS A 102 0.14 -1.82 6.67
N THR A 103 1.18 -1.03 6.34
CA THR A 103 2.39 -0.91 7.16
C THR A 103 2.06 -0.55 8.61
N ARG A 104 1.16 0.41 8.85
CA ARG A 104 0.71 0.76 10.22
C ARG A 104 -0.04 -0.39 10.89
N ALA A 105 -0.90 -1.11 10.18
CA ALA A 105 -1.62 -2.26 10.74
C ALA A 105 -0.67 -3.42 11.12
N ILE A 106 0.38 -3.65 10.33
CA ILE A 106 1.45 -4.60 10.65
C ILE A 106 2.16 -4.20 11.96
N LEU A 107 2.58 -2.93 12.07
CA LEU A 107 3.25 -2.41 13.28
C LEU A 107 2.34 -2.37 14.52
N GLN A 108 1.04 -2.13 14.33
CA GLN A 108 0.05 -2.21 15.41
C GLN A 108 -0.12 -3.65 15.90
N LYS A 109 -0.04 -4.62 15.00
CA LYS A 109 -0.15 -6.05 15.35
C LYS A 109 1.08 -6.55 16.09
N GLU A 110 2.27 -6.18 15.63
CA GLU A 110 3.55 -6.51 16.26
C GLU A 110 4.52 -5.32 16.14
N PRO A 111 4.78 -4.58 17.24
CA PRO A 111 5.64 -3.40 17.22
C PRO A 111 7.14 -3.66 17.02
N ASP A 112 7.58 -4.90 17.20
CA ASP A 112 8.99 -5.31 17.07
C ASP A 112 9.24 -6.02 15.72
N VAL A 113 8.81 -5.39 14.63
CA VAL A 113 9.13 -5.77 13.26
C VAL A 113 9.83 -4.62 12.55
N MET A 114 10.53 -4.94 11.46
CA MET A 114 11.05 -3.95 10.53
C MET A 114 10.27 -3.99 9.21
N VAL A 115 9.99 -2.85 8.62
CA VAL A 115 9.28 -2.69 7.36
C VAL A 115 10.07 -1.78 6.43
N TYR A 116 10.45 -2.31 5.27
CA TYR A 116 10.89 -1.50 4.14
C TYR A 116 9.65 -1.00 3.41
N ALA A 117 9.42 0.31 3.45
CA ALA A 117 8.28 0.97 2.84
C ALA A 117 8.68 1.52 1.47
N LEU A 118 8.35 0.79 0.41
CA LEU A 118 8.70 1.12 -0.97
C LEU A 118 7.50 1.70 -1.72
N ASP A 119 7.71 2.83 -2.37
CA ASP A 119 6.77 3.34 -3.38
C ASP A 119 7.53 4.10 -4.47
N ARG A 120 6.95 4.14 -5.66
CA ARG A 120 7.48 4.93 -6.78
C ARG A 120 7.04 6.39 -6.68
N ASP A 121 5.86 6.63 -6.12
CA ASP A 121 5.25 7.95 -6.02
C ASP A 121 5.98 8.80 -4.95
N PRO A 122 6.57 9.95 -5.32
CA PRO A 122 7.23 10.84 -4.36
C PRO A 122 6.34 11.27 -3.19
N VAL A 123 5.03 11.37 -3.39
CA VAL A 123 4.08 11.73 -2.33
C VAL A 123 3.99 10.61 -1.29
N ALA A 124 3.87 9.35 -1.73
CA ALA A 124 3.86 8.19 -0.85
C ALA A 124 5.21 8.03 -0.12
N TYR A 125 6.32 8.24 -0.83
CA TYR A 125 7.66 8.23 -0.23
C TYR A 125 7.84 9.30 0.86
N ALA A 126 7.33 10.52 0.65
CA ALA A 126 7.38 11.57 1.66
C ALA A 126 6.61 11.18 2.94
N ILE A 127 5.48 10.49 2.80
CA ILE A 127 4.72 9.95 3.95
C ILE A 127 5.51 8.84 4.64
N ALA A 128 6.18 7.97 3.88
CA ALA A 128 7.04 6.92 4.43
C ALA A 128 8.23 7.51 5.20
N GLU A 129 8.84 8.58 4.70
CA GLU A 129 9.91 9.33 5.38
C GLU A 129 9.44 10.00 6.67
N GLN A 130 8.22 10.53 6.70
CA GLN A 130 7.63 11.06 7.94
C GLN A 130 7.39 9.93 8.94
N LEU A 131 6.84 8.80 8.47
CA LEU A 131 6.56 7.66 9.32
C LEU A 131 7.86 7.00 9.84
N SER A 132 8.94 6.97 9.05
CA SER A 132 10.25 6.48 9.49
C SER A 132 10.86 7.32 10.61
N ARG A 133 10.59 8.63 10.66
CA ARG A 133 11.02 9.46 11.81
C ARG A 133 10.28 9.13 13.09
N LEU A 134 9.01 8.74 12.99
CA LEU A 134 8.19 8.30 14.14
C LEU A 134 8.57 6.87 14.59
N TYR A 135 9.04 6.04 13.65
CA TYR A 135 9.42 4.64 13.88
C TYR A 135 10.84 4.35 13.36
N PRO A 136 11.88 5.00 13.94
CA PRO A 136 13.24 5.02 13.37
C PRO A 136 13.93 3.67 13.33
N THR A 137 13.47 2.71 14.15
CA THR A 137 14.01 1.35 14.17
C THR A 137 13.17 0.36 13.38
N GLN A 138 11.91 0.69 13.07
CA GLN A 138 10.96 -0.22 12.45
C GLN A 138 10.67 0.12 11.00
N ILE A 139 10.93 1.33 10.51
CA ILE A 139 10.58 1.71 9.14
C ILE A 139 11.77 2.32 8.44
N GLN A 140 11.99 1.83 7.22
CA GLN A 140 12.91 2.45 6.27
C GLN A 140 12.20 2.72 4.96
N ALA A 141 12.11 3.99 4.57
CA ALA A 141 11.49 4.41 3.33
C ALA A 141 12.43 4.16 2.13
N LEU A 142 11.88 3.65 1.03
CA LEU A 142 12.57 3.42 -0.22
C LEU A 142 11.80 4.09 -1.37
N LEU A 143 12.49 4.86 -2.19
CA LEU A 143 11.89 5.50 -3.37
C LEU A 143 12.28 4.74 -4.65
N GLY A 144 11.30 4.14 -5.32
CA GLY A 144 11.54 3.39 -6.54
C GLY A 144 10.38 2.51 -6.97
N GLN A 145 10.49 1.92 -8.16
CA GLN A 145 9.51 0.96 -8.64
C GLN A 145 9.69 -0.36 -7.88
N PHE A 146 8.61 -1.11 -7.63
CA PHE A 146 8.72 -2.45 -7.04
C PHE A 146 9.57 -3.41 -7.88
N SER A 147 9.68 -3.19 -9.19
CA SER A 147 10.58 -3.92 -10.10
C SER A 147 12.07 -3.70 -9.77
N GLN A 148 12.38 -2.66 -9.00
CA GLN A 148 13.73 -2.29 -8.54
C GLN A 148 13.98 -2.69 -7.07
N ALA A 149 13.02 -3.36 -6.42
CA ALA A 149 13.06 -3.64 -4.98
C ALA A 149 14.35 -4.34 -4.54
N GLU A 150 14.81 -5.36 -5.26
CA GLU A 150 16.04 -6.09 -4.95
C GLU A 150 17.26 -5.15 -4.90
N ALA A 151 17.43 -4.30 -5.92
CA ALA A 151 18.54 -3.35 -5.99
C ALA A 151 18.47 -2.30 -4.87
N LEU A 152 17.26 -1.83 -4.54
CA LEU A 152 17.04 -0.86 -3.46
C LEU A 152 17.31 -1.47 -2.08
N LEU A 153 16.86 -2.70 -1.84
CA LEU A 153 17.14 -3.45 -0.61
C LEU A 153 18.64 -3.71 -0.43
N MET A 154 19.34 -4.15 -1.48
CA MET A 154 20.80 -4.33 -1.42
C MET A 154 21.52 -3.02 -1.10
N LYS A 155 21.11 -1.91 -1.73
CA LYS A 155 21.65 -0.58 -1.44
C LYS A 155 21.37 -0.14 0.00
N ALA A 156 20.25 -0.57 0.57
CA ALA A 156 19.88 -0.36 1.97
C ALA A 156 20.62 -1.28 2.96
N GLY A 157 21.48 -2.19 2.48
CA GLY A 157 22.26 -3.11 3.31
C GLY A 157 21.55 -4.41 3.68
N VAL A 158 20.36 -4.64 3.12
CA VAL A 158 19.57 -5.86 3.35
C VAL A 158 20.27 -7.06 2.72
N GLN A 159 20.41 -8.13 3.50
CA GLN A 159 21.03 -9.35 3.01
C GLN A 159 19.99 -10.23 2.28
N PRO A 160 20.36 -10.93 1.21
CA PRO A 160 19.47 -11.89 0.57
C PRO A 160 18.93 -12.92 1.56
N GLY A 161 17.63 -13.24 1.46
CA GLY A 161 16.98 -14.24 2.32
C GLY A 161 16.60 -13.77 3.72
N THR A 162 16.69 -12.47 4.02
CA THR A 162 16.29 -11.91 5.34
C THR A 162 14.93 -11.22 5.34
N ILE A 163 14.17 -11.27 4.24
CA ILE A 163 12.79 -10.76 4.20
C ILE A 163 11.84 -11.91 4.53
N ASP A 164 11.05 -11.74 5.59
CA ASP A 164 10.09 -12.72 6.08
C ASP A 164 8.72 -12.61 5.40
N GLY A 165 8.37 -11.43 4.89
CA GLY A 165 7.11 -11.20 4.19
C GLY A 165 7.15 -10.04 3.21
N ILE A 166 6.38 -10.18 2.13
CA ILE A 166 6.23 -9.14 1.09
C ILE A 166 4.75 -8.84 0.94
N LEU A 167 4.41 -7.56 0.94
CA LEU A 167 3.07 -7.04 0.68
C LEU A 167 3.04 -6.30 -0.66
N MET A 168 2.01 -6.57 -1.45
CA MET A 168 1.68 -5.83 -2.66
C MET A 168 0.17 -5.58 -2.71
N ASP A 169 -0.22 -4.31 -2.62
CA ASP A 169 -1.57 -3.81 -2.85
C ASP A 169 -1.58 -3.09 -4.21
N LEU A 170 -2.04 -3.80 -5.24
CA LEU A 170 -1.94 -3.32 -6.62
C LEU A 170 -3.14 -2.44 -6.97
N GLY A 171 -2.86 -1.19 -7.34
CA GLY A 171 -3.88 -0.26 -7.77
C GLY A 171 -3.40 1.18 -7.71
N CYS A 172 -4.34 2.11 -7.87
CA CYS A 172 -4.12 3.52 -7.59
C CYS A 172 -4.49 3.80 -6.13
N SER A 173 -3.70 4.64 -5.46
CA SER A 173 -4.03 5.10 -4.11
C SER A 173 -5.13 6.17 -4.14
N SER A 174 -5.84 6.33 -3.01
CA SER A 174 -6.80 7.43 -2.84
C SER A 174 -6.15 8.79 -3.07
N MET A 175 -4.92 9.00 -2.61
CA MET A 175 -4.17 10.24 -2.80
C MET A 175 -3.95 10.58 -4.28
N GLN A 176 -3.81 9.58 -5.14
CA GLN A 176 -3.70 9.76 -6.60
C GLN A 176 -5.05 10.07 -7.24
N LEU A 177 -6.12 9.42 -6.78
CA LEU A 177 -7.48 9.62 -7.30
C LEU A 177 -8.12 10.93 -6.83
N ASP A 178 -7.73 11.41 -5.65
CA ASP A 178 -8.32 12.59 -5.02
C ASP A 178 -7.68 13.91 -5.43
N ALA A 179 -6.43 13.87 -5.90
CA ALA A 179 -5.65 14.99 -6.42
C ALA A 179 -5.94 15.20 -7.93
N PRO A 180 -6.80 16.15 -8.33
CA PRO A 180 -7.20 16.30 -9.73
C PRO A 180 -6.02 16.57 -10.66
N GLU A 181 -5.01 17.30 -10.19
CA GLU A 181 -3.78 17.63 -10.91
C GLU A 181 -2.97 16.39 -11.34
N ARG A 182 -3.25 15.21 -10.77
CA ARG A 182 -2.59 13.94 -11.13
C ARG A 182 -3.25 13.23 -12.31
N GLY A 183 -4.48 13.61 -12.67
CA GLY A 183 -5.16 13.07 -13.85
C GLY A 183 -5.76 11.66 -13.73
N PHE A 184 -5.77 11.05 -12.54
CA PHE A 184 -6.35 9.71 -12.35
C PHE A 184 -7.88 9.74 -12.11
N SER A 185 -8.43 10.90 -11.74
CA SER A 185 -9.84 11.01 -11.39
C SER A 185 -10.74 10.95 -12.63
N LEU A 186 -11.79 10.12 -12.58
CA LEU A 186 -12.85 10.12 -13.60
C LEU A 186 -13.93 11.18 -13.33
N ARG A 187 -13.92 11.80 -12.14
CA ARG A 187 -14.97 12.72 -11.68
C ARG A 187 -14.50 14.17 -11.55
N LYS A 188 -13.24 14.37 -11.17
CA LYS A 188 -12.64 15.69 -10.98
C LYS A 188 -11.85 16.04 -12.24
N ASP A 189 -12.02 17.25 -12.74
CA ASP A 189 -11.29 17.72 -13.93
C ASP A 189 -9.82 18.02 -13.59
N GLY A 190 -8.93 17.73 -14.54
CA GLY A 190 -7.48 17.84 -14.35
C GLY A 190 -6.70 17.46 -15.61
N PRO A 191 -5.38 17.75 -15.65
CA PRO A 191 -4.54 17.37 -16.78
C PRO A 191 -4.50 15.84 -16.92
N LEU A 192 -4.55 15.33 -18.15
CA LEU A 192 -4.48 13.90 -18.44
C LEU A 192 -3.03 13.40 -18.31
N ASP A 193 -2.50 13.37 -17.08
CA ASP A 193 -1.13 12.91 -16.78
C ASP A 193 -1.09 11.39 -16.52
N MET A 194 -1.71 10.94 -15.42
CA MET A 194 -1.79 9.53 -14.98
C MET A 194 -0.44 8.85 -14.66
N ARG A 195 0.67 9.59 -14.53
CA ARG A 195 1.95 9.03 -14.04
C ARG A 195 1.98 9.02 -12.51
N MET A 196 2.40 7.88 -11.94
CA MET A 196 2.59 7.76 -10.49
C MET A 196 3.82 8.55 -9.99
N ASP A 197 4.84 8.70 -10.83
CA ASP A 197 6.13 9.31 -10.50
C ASP A 197 6.61 10.29 -11.57
N GLY A 198 5.67 11.03 -12.18
CA GLY A 198 5.92 11.95 -13.29
C GLY A 198 7.06 12.95 -13.02
N ASP A 199 7.14 13.50 -11.80
CA ASP A 199 8.20 14.45 -11.40
C ASP A 199 9.61 13.83 -11.45
N ARG A 200 9.72 12.51 -11.28
CA ARG A 200 11.01 11.79 -11.34
C ARG A 200 11.42 11.47 -12.77
N TYR A 201 10.46 11.47 -13.70
CA TYR A 201 10.67 11.07 -15.09
C TYR A 201 9.91 12.01 -16.04
N PRO A 202 10.29 13.31 -16.09
CA PRO A 202 9.55 14.33 -16.82
C PRO A 202 9.41 14.01 -18.32
N ASP A 203 10.40 13.33 -18.89
CA ASP A 203 10.43 12.94 -20.31
C ASP A 203 9.58 11.70 -20.64
N THR A 204 8.97 11.05 -19.63
CA THR A 204 8.06 9.92 -19.89
C THR A 204 6.72 10.41 -20.39
N PRO A 205 6.14 9.79 -21.44
CA PRO A 205 4.84 10.21 -21.98
C PRO A 205 3.74 10.24 -20.91
N THR A 206 2.98 11.32 -20.89
CA THR A 206 1.71 11.43 -20.16
C THR A 206 0.62 10.63 -20.88
N ALA A 207 -0.49 10.36 -20.21
CA ALA A 207 -1.68 9.81 -20.86
C ALA A 207 -2.19 10.73 -22.00
N SER A 208 -2.06 12.05 -21.86
CA SER A 208 -2.33 13.04 -22.92
C SER A 208 -1.44 12.82 -24.14
N ASP A 209 -0.14 12.60 -23.95
CA ASP A 209 0.77 12.34 -25.07
C ASP A 209 0.39 11.04 -25.78
N VAL A 210 0.05 10.00 -25.02
CA VAL A 210 -0.36 8.69 -25.55
C VAL A 210 -1.60 8.82 -26.44
N VAL A 211 -2.67 9.47 -25.98
CA VAL A 211 -3.92 9.57 -26.75
C VAL A 211 -3.82 10.50 -27.96
N ASN A 212 -2.91 11.47 -27.94
CA ASN A 212 -2.73 12.41 -29.04
C ASN A 212 -1.67 11.95 -30.08
N ALA A 213 -0.74 11.06 -29.70
CA ALA A 213 0.35 10.63 -30.57
C ALA A 213 0.18 9.23 -31.17
N LEU A 214 -0.50 8.32 -30.48
CA LEU A 214 -0.68 6.95 -30.99
C LEU A 214 -1.75 6.87 -32.07
N ASP A 215 -1.55 5.98 -33.03
CA ASP A 215 -2.57 5.68 -34.03
C ASP A 215 -3.74 4.86 -33.45
N GLN A 216 -4.83 4.78 -34.23
CA GLN A 216 -6.04 4.06 -33.84
C GLN A 216 -5.77 2.60 -33.49
N GLN A 217 -4.89 1.91 -34.21
CA GLN A 217 -4.62 0.50 -34.00
C GLN A 217 -3.89 0.28 -32.67
N ALA A 218 -2.88 1.10 -32.38
CA ALA A 218 -2.13 1.07 -31.13
C ALA A 218 -3.03 1.39 -29.93
N LEU A 219 -3.89 2.41 -30.01
CA LEU A 219 -4.84 2.72 -28.95
C LEU A 219 -5.84 1.58 -28.72
N ALA A 220 -6.42 1.01 -29.79
CA ALA A 220 -7.31 -0.13 -29.66
C ALA A 220 -6.62 -1.35 -29.03
N SER A 221 -5.34 -1.59 -29.33
CA SER A 221 -4.55 -2.64 -28.70
C SER A 221 -4.36 -2.41 -27.19
N ILE A 222 -4.07 -1.18 -26.77
CA ILE A 222 -3.94 -0.83 -25.34
C ILE A 222 -5.27 -1.05 -24.60
N LEU A 223 -6.37 -0.51 -25.15
CA LEU A 223 -7.70 -0.61 -24.53
C LEU A 223 -8.18 -2.06 -24.45
N ARG A 224 -7.94 -2.87 -25.48
CA ARG A 224 -8.27 -4.30 -25.44
C ARG A 224 -7.42 -5.07 -24.45
N ALA A 225 -6.10 -4.82 -24.42
CA ALA A 225 -5.17 -5.59 -23.61
C ALA A 225 -5.28 -5.27 -22.11
N TYR A 226 -5.49 -4.01 -21.75
CA TYR A 226 -5.48 -3.56 -20.35
C TYR A 226 -6.83 -3.08 -19.82
N GLY A 227 -7.74 -2.66 -20.70
CA GLY A 227 -9.11 -2.25 -20.33
C GLY A 227 -10.16 -3.34 -20.53
N GLU A 228 -9.78 -4.49 -21.09
CA GLU A 228 -10.70 -5.58 -21.44
C GLU A 228 -11.87 -5.13 -22.37
N GLU A 229 -11.63 -4.08 -23.16
CA GLU A 229 -12.62 -3.49 -24.06
C GLU A 229 -12.90 -4.42 -25.26
N LYS A 230 -14.18 -4.64 -25.56
CA LYS A 230 -14.66 -5.65 -26.53
C LYS A 230 -14.73 -5.14 -27.96
#